data_AF-A0A969FNK9-F1
#
_entry.id   AF-A0A969FNK9-F1
#
_cell.length_a   1.000
_cell.length_b   1.000
_cell.length_c   1.000
_cell.angle_alpha   90.00
_cell.angle_beta   90.00
_cell.angle_gamma   90.00
#
_symmetry.space_group_name_H-M   'P 1'
#
loop_
_entity.id
_entity.type
_entity.pdbx_description
1 polymer ?
#
loop_
_entity_poly.entity_id
_entity_poly.type
_entity_poly.pdbx_seq_one_letter_code
_entity_poly.pdbx_strand_id
1 'polypeptide(L)'
;MDALIPHLDIKGLGLEKHEGILGEREGYPDYKHESGKRLELKLLYVDNPGLKMKKPPTPREPSARLTQKVTVKNVDPELDAMLLIAYRMEVDDLNSDAAVPQIIALELFSMIELVEARDKRMTDSGGRWFGNYETPTVLSKIGKEKLSKGLPLDTKSYGRKESEGKDFNEDTNFGKLKRIPHPKLQSFLSKYRLPSEDE
;
A
#
# COMPACT_ATOMS: atom_id res chain seq x y z
N MET A 1 0.07 4.15 15.41
CA MET A 1 1.08 3.26 14.81
C MET A 1 2.32 3.20 15.70
N ASP A 2 2.70 4.33 16.29
CA ASP A 2 3.73 4.49 17.35
C ASP A 2 3.47 3.75 18.68
N ALA A 3 2.41 2.96 18.83
CA ALA A 3 2.15 2.18 20.05
C ALA A 3 2.38 0.66 19.87
N LEU A 4 2.55 0.20 18.63
CA LEU A 4 2.73 -1.22 18.29
C LEU A 4 4.19 -1.56 17.94
N ILE A 5 4.94 -0.58 17.47
CA ILE A 5 6.31 -0.73 17.00
C ILE A 5 7.40 -0.40 18.05
N PRO A 6 7.21 0.44 19.10
CA PRO A 6 8.31 0.78 20.02
C PRO A 6 8.85 -0.39 20.85
N HIS A 7 8.21 -1.55 20.80
CA HIS A 7 8.56 -2.74 21.57
C HIS A 7 8.97 -3.94 20.71
N LEU A 8 8.99 -3.80 19.38
CA LEU A 8 9.75 -4.75 18.57
C LEU A 8 11.22 -4.48 18.88
N ASP A 9 11.83 -5.35 19.67
CA ASP A 9 13.27 -5.32 19.92
C ASP A 9 13.99 -5.65 18.61
N ILE A 10 14.14 -4.64 17.76
CA ILE A 10 14.89 -4.72 16.51
C ILE A 10 16.41 -4.71 16.75
N LYS A 11 16.86 -4.64 18.02
CA LYS A 11 18.29 -4.76 18.34
C LYS A 11 18.78 -6.14 17.90
N GLY A 12 19.84 -6.15 17.11
CA GLY A 12 20.41 -7.37 16.53
C GLY A 12 19.82 -7.78 15.18
N LEU A 13 18.79 -7.08 14.66
CA LEU A 13 18.29 -7.27 13.28
C LEU A 13 18.98 -6.36 12.25
N GLY A 14 19.95 -5.55 12.67
CA GLY A 14 20.66 -4.61 11.80
C GLY A 14 19.77 -3.49 11.23
N LEU A 15 18.55 -3.30 11.76
CA LEU A 15 17.60 -2.29 11.29
C LEU A 15 17.66 -1.02 12.11
N GLU A 16 17.74 0.11 11.43
CA GLU A 16 17.66 1.45 11.98
C GLU A 16 16.57 2.25 11.26
N LYS A 17 15.97 3.22 11.95
CA LYS A 17 15.02 4.14 11.29
C LYS A 17 15.75 4.90 10.19
N HIS A 18 15.15 4.99 9.01
CA HIS A 18 15.73 5.79 7.94
C HIS A 18 15.66 7.28 8.32
N GLU A 19 16.65 8.04 7.86
CA GLU A 19 16.67 9.48 8.05
C GLU A 19 15.50 10.08 7.25
N GLY A 20 14.55 10.69 7.96
CA GLY A 20 13.44 11.39 7.33
C GLY A 20 13.91 12.69 6.67
N ILE A 21 13.14 13.20 5.72
CA ILE A 21 13.38 14.51 5.14
C ILE A 21 12.81 15.58 6.08
N LEU A 22 13.63 16.57 6.45
CA LEU A 22 13.21 17.66 7.32
C LEU A 22 12.01 18.40 6.73
N GLY A 23 10.91 18.50 7.50
CA GLY A 23 9.66 19.14 7.07
C GLY A 23 8.64 18.19 6.43
N GLU A 24 8.99 16.93 6.15
CA GLU A 24 8.03 15.92 5.74
C GLU A 24 7.43 15.19 6.95
N ARG A 25 6.10 15.00 6.93
CA ARG A 25 5.37 14.26 7.98
C ARG A 25 5.55 12.74 7.87
N GLU A 26 5.79 12.24 6.66
CA GLU A 26 5.98 10.82 6.34
C GLU A 26 7.19 10.74 5.41
N GLY A 27 8.25 10.06 5.86
CA GLY A 27 9.46 9.80 5.08
C GLY A 27 9.37 8.45 4.36
N TYR A 28 10.08 8.33 3.25
CA TYR A 28 10.32 7.07 2.57
C TYR A 28 11.84 6.93 2.36
N PRO A 29 12.42 5.74 2.59
CA PRO A 29 11.80 4.54 3.19
C PRO A 29 11.66 4.66 4.71
N ASP A 30 11.02 3.69 5.37
CA ASP A 30 10.85 3.67 6.83
C ASP A 30 12.15 3.31 7.58
N TYR A 31 12.93 2.35 7.05
CA TYR A 31 14.13 1.80 7.69
C TYR A 31 15.33 1.67 6.75
N LYS A 32 16.53 1.66 7.32
CA LYS A 32 17.79 1.24 6.69
C LYS A 32 18.34 0.02 7.43
N HIS A 33 18.94 -0.91 6.69
CA HIS A 33 19.62 -2.08 7.22
C HIS A 33 21.14 -1.89 7.12
N GLU A 34 21.91 -2.49 8.03
CA GLU A 34 23.39 -2.42 8.05
C GLU A 34 24.06 -2.91 6.74
N SER A 35 23.38 -3.77 5.98
CA SER A 35 23.81 -4.20 4.64
C SER A 35 23.64 -3.15 3.53
N GLY A 36 23.09 -1.97 3.86
CA GLY A 36 22.75 -0.91 2.90
C GLY A 36 21.37 -1.04 2.25
N LYS A 37 20.62 -2.13 2.52
CA LYS A 37 19.23 -2.25 2.06
C LYS A 37 18.34 -1.24 2.78
N ARG A 38 17.27 -0.80 2.13
CA ARG A 38 16.28 0.12 2.70
C ARG A 38 14.88 -0.50 2.61
N LEU A 39 14.09 -0.34 3.68
CA LEU A 39 12.82 -1.05 3.83
C LEU A 39 11.67 -0.08 4.08
N GLU A 40 10.61 -0.24 3.30
CA GLU A 40 9.30 0.33 3.58
C GLU A 40 8.45 -0.71 4.32
N LEU A 41 7.89 -0.35 5.48
CA LEU A 41 7.07 -1.25 6.28
C LEU A 41 5.58 -1.08 5.92
N LYS A 42 4.93 -2.21 5.68
CA LYS A 42 3.46 -2.30 5.63
C LYS A 42 2.98 -3.40 6.54
N LEU A 43 1.86 -3.15 7.21
CA LEU A 43 1.19 -4.12 8.07
C LEU A 43 -0.10 -4.59 7.41
N LEU A 44 -0.30 -5.90 7.41
CA LEU A 44 -1.55 -6.56 7.03
C LEU A 44 -2.19 -7.13 8.29
N TYR A 45 -3.30 -6.53 8.72
CA TYR A 45 -4.07 -7.09 9.81
C TYR A 45 -4.93 -8.26 9.33
N VAL A 46 -4.90 -9.36 10.07
CA VAL A 46 -5.69 -10.58 9.84
C VAL A 46 -6.62 -10.76 11.03
N ASP A 47 -7.92 -10.90 10.79
CA ASP A 47 -8.87 -11.11 11.89
C ASP A 47 -8.66 -12.47 12.56
N ASN A 48 -8.94 -12.51 13.85
CA ASN A 48 -9.05 -13.74 14.64
C ASN A 48 -10.52 -14.00 14.96
N PRO A 49 -11.18 -14.98 14.29
CA PRO A 49 -12.58 -15.30 14.58
C PRO A 49 -12.84 -15.73 16.02
N GLY A 50 -11.81 -16.25 16.71
CA GLY A 50 -11.88 -16.61 18.13
C GLY A 50 -11.89 -15.42 19.09
N LEU A 51 -11.47 -14.23 18.63
CA LEU A 51 -11.40 -13.03 19.44
C LEU A 51 -12.66 -12.16 19.23
N LYS A 52 -13.47 -12.02 20.28
CA LYS A 52 -14.66 -11.16 20.25
C LYS A 52 -14.26 -9.68 20.24
N MET A 53 -14.15 -9.11 19.05
CA MET A 53 -13.96 -7.68 18.85
C MET A 53 -15.21 -7.01 18.30
N LYS A 54 -15.30 -5.69 18.44
CA LYS A 54 -16.30 -4.89 17.71
C LYS A 54 -16.14 -5.16 16.22
N LYS A 55 -17.17 -5.77 15.60
CA LYS A 55 -17.21 -5.94 14.15
C LYS A 55 -17.22 -4.55 13.50
N PRO A 56 -16.33 -4.30 12.53
CA PRO A 56 -16.41 -3.08 11.75
C PRO A 56 -17.71 -3.07 10.93
N PRO A 57 -18.27 -1.89 10.62
CA PRO A 57 -19.51 -1.78 9.83
C PRO A 57 -19.34 -2.25 8.37
N THR A 58 -18.09 -2.44 7.92
CA THR A 58 -17.75 -2.95 6.58
C THR A 58 -16.63 -3.98 6.72
N PRO A 59 -16.58 -5.00 5.84
CA PRO A 59 -15.45 -5.93 5.79
C PRO A 59 -14.13 -5.16 5.68
N ARG A 60 -13.13 -5.59 6.45
CA ARG A 60 -11.80 -4.98 6.41
C ARG A 60 -11.15 -5.34 5.09
N GLU A 61 -11.06 -4.37 4.20
CA GLU A 61 -10.20 -4.52 3.03
C GLU A 61 -8.74 -4.29 3.44
N PRO A 62 -7.77 -5.01 2.82
CA PRO A 62 -6.36 -4.63 2.89
C PRO A 62 -6.20 -3.20 2.36
N SER A 63 -6.17 -2.24 3.27
CA SER A 63 -6.18 -0.80 2.97
C SER A 63 -4.79 -0.21 2.95
N ALA A 64 -3.77 -1.01 3.29
CA ALA A 64 -2.37 -0.66 3.16
C ALA A 64 -2.09 -0.17 1.73
N ARG A 65 -1.31 0.90 1.65
CA ARG A 65 -0.97 1.56 0.38
C ARG A 65 0.53 1.74 0.28
N LEU A 66 1.07 1.48 -0.90
CA LEU A 66 2.30 2.08 -1.36
C LEU A 66 1.98 3.50 -1.81
N THR A 67 2.37 4.51 -1.04
CA THR A 67 1.92 5.89 -1.24
C THR A 67 2.32 6.42 -2.62
N GLN A 68 1.61 7.44 -3.12
CA GLN A 68 1.94 8.06 -4.41
C GLN A 68 3.28 8.79 -4.42
N LYS A 69 3.87 9.05 -3.25
CA LYS A 69 5.21 9.64 -3.11
C LYS A 69 6.33 8.64 -3.41
N VAL A 70 6.06 7.34 -3.30
CA VAL A 70 7.02 6.29 -3.65
C VAL A 70 6.91 6.05 -5.16
N THR A 71 7.93 6.46 -5.90
CA THR A 71 7.93 6.50 -7.36
C THR A 71 9.28 6.03 -7.89
N VAL A 72 9.38 5.79 -9.19
CA VAL A 72 10.67 5.46 -9.83
C VAL A 72 11.75 6.55 -9.65
N LYS A 73 11.39 7.77 -9.22
CA LYS A 73 12.33 8.86 -8.98
C LYS A 73 13.14 8.70 -7.69
N ASN A 74 12.58 8.05 -6.68
CA ASN A 74 13.18 7.95 -5.34
C ASN A 74 13.41 6.51 -4.88
N VAL A 75 12.86 5.53 -5.59
CA VAL A 75 13.19 4.12 -5.39
C VAL A 75 14.59 3.84 -5.96
N ASP A 76 15.42 3.20 -5.15
CA ASP A 76 16.65 2.54 -5.58
C ASP A 76 16.32 1.07 -5.92
N PRO A 77 16.40 0.66 -7.20
CA PRO A 77 16.02 -0.69 -7.65
C PRO A 77 16.81 -1.82 -6.98
N GLU A 78 18.05 -1.55 -6.56
CA GLU A 78 18.93 -2.57 -6.00
C GLU A 78 18.78 -2.65 -4.48
N LEU A 79 18.51 -1.51 -3.83
CA LEU A 79 18.54 -1.41 -2.37
C LEU A 79 17.17 -1.46 -1.71
N ASP A 80 16.10 -1.11 -2.42
CA ASP A 80 14.78 -0.90 -1.80
C ASP A 80 13.87 -2.12 -1.86
N ALA A 81 13.30 -2.44 -0.71
CA ALA A 81 12.26 -3.46 -0.60
C ALA A 81 11.08 -2.98 0.26
N MET A 82 9.91 -3.58 0.03
CA MET A 82 8.78 -3.50 0.95
C MET A 82 8.81 -4.73 1.87
N LEU A 83 8.83 -4.50 3.18
CA LEU A 83 8.57 -5.51 4.19
C LEU A 83 7.07 -5.49 4.53
N LEU A 84 6.36 -6.57 4.17
CA LEU A 84 4.96 -6.75 4.52
C LEU A 84 4.85 -7.74 5.67
N ILE A 85 4.29 -7.30 6.80
CA ILE A 85 4.08 -8.15 7.98
C ILE A 85 2.59 -8.41 8.13
N ALA A 86 2.19 -9.68 8.05
CA ALA A 86 0.86 -10.11 8.44
C ALA A 86 0.84 -10.35 9.95
N TYR A 87 -0.08 -9.71 10.65
CA TYR A 87 -0.25 -9.86 12.09
C TYR A 87 -1.71 -10.08 12.46
N ARG A 88 -1.93 -10.77 13.57
CA ARG A 88 -3.25 -11.10 14.11
C ARG A 88 -3.28 -10.78 15.60
N MET A 89 -4.43 -10.37 16.13
CA MET A 89 -4.59 -10.25 17.59
C MET A 89 -4.90 -11.64 18.16
N GLU A 90 -4.12 -12.06 19.14
CA GLU A 90 -4.33 -13.30 19.90
C GLU A 90 -4.61 -12.96 21.36
N VAL A 91 -5.25 -13.87 22.10
CA VAL A 91 -5.38 -13.76 23.55
C VAL A 91 -3.98 -13.87 24.17
N ASP A 92 -3.68 -13.05 25.17
CA ASP A 92 -2.40 -13.13 25.89
C ASP A 92 -2.38 -14.37 26.80
N ASP A 93 -1.34 -15.19 26.66
CA ASP A 93 -1.14 -16.40 27.46
C ASP A 93 -0.97 -16.10 28.96
N LEU A 94 -0.52 -14.88 29.29
CA LEU A 94 -0.33 -14.43 30.68
C LEU A 94 -1.54 -13.68 31.23
N ASN A 95 -2.44 -13.21 30.37
CA ASN A 95 -3.61 -12.44 30.77
C ASN A 95 -4.77 -12.64 29.78
N SER A 96 -5.72 -13.52 30.12
CA SER A 96 -6.85 -13.85 29.25
C SER A 96 -7.79 -12.67 28.92
N ASP A 97 -7.71 -11.57 29.66
CA ASP A 97 -8.48 -10.35 29.41
C ASP A 97 -7.77 -9.38 28.44
N ALA A 98 -6.54 -9.69 28.05
CA ALA A 98 -5.75 -8.91 27.11
C ALA A 98 -5.64 -9.61 25.75
N ALA A 99 -5.49 -8.80 24.70
CA ALA A 99 -5.14 -9.28 23.38
C ALA A 99 -3.83 -8.65 22.93
N VAL A 100 -2.93 -9.48 22.39
CA VAL A 100 -1.60 -9.07 21.92
C VAL A 100 -1.43 -9.34 20.43
N PRO A 101 -0.71 -8.47 19.71
CA PRO A 101 -0.40 -8.69 18.30
C PRO A 101 0.62 -9.82 18.15
N GLN A 102 0.35 -10.79 17.29
CA GLN A 102 1.31 -11.81 16.88
C GLN A 102 1.60 -11.70 15.40
N ILE A 103 2.88 -11.72 15.03
CA ILE A 103 3.31 -11.83 13.64
C ILE A 103 3.05 -13.27 13.19
N ILE A 104 2.24 -13.44 12.15
CA ILE A 104 1.90 -14.77 11.61
C ILE A 104 2.62 -15.05 10.30
N ALA A 105 3.08 -14.00 9.60
CA ALA A 105 3.93 -14.11 8.43
C ALA A 105 4.60 -12.78 8.10
N LEU A 106 5.68 -12.88 7.34
CA LEU A 106 6.36 -11.75 6.74
C LEU A 106 6.79 -12.11 5.32
N GLU A 107 6.96 -11.10 4.48
CA GLU A 107 7.48 -11.25 3.13
C GLU A 107 8.19 -9.97 2.68
N LEU A 108 9.24 -10.17 1.88
CA LEU A 108 9.98 -9.09 1.22
C LEU A 108 9.63 -9.05 -0.28
N PHE A 109 9.45 -7.84 -0.77
CA PHE A 109 9.17 -7.55 -2.17
C PHE A 109 10.14 -6.49 -2.69
N SER A 110 10.65 -6.66 -3.90
CA SER A 110 11.39 -5.61 -4.59
C SER A 110 10.51 -4.38 -4.73
N MET A 111 10.98 -3.22 -4.28
CA MET A 111 10.17 -2.01 -4.35
C MET A 111 9.95 -1.58 -5.81
N ILE A 112 10.98 -1.71 -6.65
CA ILE A 112 10.87 -1.30 -8.05
C ILE A 112 9.83 -2.13 -8.79
N GLU A 113 9.79 -3.45 -8.58
CA GLU A 113 8.80 -4.33 -9.21
C GLU A 113 7.37 -3.97 -8.79
N LEU A 114 7.17 -3.58 -7.53
CA LEU A 114 5.86 -3.13 -7.04
C LEU A 114 5.43 -1.79 -7.67
N VAL A 115 6.35 -0.82 -7.76
CA VAL A 115 6.09 0.48 -8.38
C VAL A 115 5.77 0.30 -9.86
N GLU A 116 6.55 -0.51 -10.59
CA GLU A 116 6.33 -0.78 -12.00
C GLU A 116 4.99 -1.47 -12.24
N ALA A 117 4.66 -2.51 -11.46
CA ALA A 117 3.36 -3.19 -11.57
C ALA A 117 2.19 -2.26 -11.27
N ARG A 118 2.31 -1.40 -10.24
CA ARG A 118 1.30 -0.41 -9.86
C ARG A 118 1.06 0.62 -10.95
N ASP A 119 2.15 1.18 -11.48
CA ASP A 119 2.11 2.24 -12.47
C ASP A 119 1.62 1.68 -13.82
N LYS A 120 2.08 0.48 -14.21
CA LYS A 120 1.59 -0.23 -15.38
C LYS A 120 0.09 -0.49 -15.31
N ARG A 121 -0.42 -0.94 -14.16
CA ARG A 121 -1.88 -1.12 -13.96
C ARG A 121 -2.66 0.18 -14.16
N MET A 122 -2.11 1.32 -13.74
CA MET A 122 -2.73 2.63 -13.99
C MET A 122 -2.74 2.96 -15.48
N THR A 123 -1.60 2.84 -16.17
CA THR A 123 -1.49 3.17 -17.59
C THR A 123 -2.33 2.25 -18.48
N ASP A 124 -2.34 0.95 -18.18
CA ASP A 124 -3.16 -0.04 -18.91
C ASP A 124 -4.66 0.24 -18.74
N SER A 125 -5.06 0.88 -17.64
CA SER A 125 -6.45 1.32 -17.41
C SER A 125 -6.77 2.67 -18.08
N GLY A 126 -5.87 3.20 -18.92
CA GLY A 126 -5.97 4.53 -19.53
C GLY A 126 -5.67 5.69 -18.57
N GLY A 127 -5.23 5.40 -17.35
CA GLY A 127 -4.77 6.40 -16.39
C GLY A 127 -3.37 6.92 -16.70
N ARG A 128 -2.91 7.92 -15.93
CA ARG A 128 -1.59 8.53 -16.13
C ARG A 128 -1.11 9.32 -14.93
N TRP A 129 0.19 9.60 -14.91
CA TRP A 129 0.74 10.65 -14.09
C TRP A 129 0.48 12.03 -14.70
N PHE A 130 0.07 12.97 -13.86
CA PHE A 130 0.16 14.41 -14.11
C PHE A 130 1.36 14.97 -13.35
N GLY A 131 2.05 15.91 -13.97
CA GLY A 131 3.37 16.35 -13.54
C GLY A 131 4.43 15.26 -13.70
N ASN A 132 5.61 15.48 -13.14
CA ASN A 132 6.69 14.49 -13.14
C ASN A 132 6.51 13.51 -11.97
N TYR A 133 5.58 12.55 -12.10
CA TYR A 133 5.18 11.61 -11.03
C TYR A 133 4.66 12.31 -9.78
N GLU A 134 3.75 13.29 -9.94
CA GLU A 134 3.18 14.05 -8.82
C GLU A 134 1.79 13.53 -8.46
N THR A 135 0.91 13.45 -9.45
CA THR A 135 -0.48 13.04 -9.24
C THR A 135 -0.85 11.86 -10.14
N PRO A 136 -1.15 10.68 -9.58
CA PRO A 136 -1.66 9.55 -10.36
C PRO A 136 -3.16 9.75 -10.63
N THR A 137 -3.57 9.49 -11.86
CA THR A 137 -4.94 9.71 -12.30
C THR A 137 -5.51 8.51 -13.04
N VAL A 138 -6.83 8.41 -13.04
CA VAL A 138 -7.62 7.44 -13.82
C VAL A 138 -8.60 8.19 -14.70
N LEU A 139 -9.08 7.54 -15.77
CA LEU A 139 -10.13 8.11 -16.60
C LEU A 139 -11.40 8.35 -15.78
N SER A 140 -11.95 9.56 -15.91
CA SER A 140 -13.28 9.91 -15.41
C SER A 140 -14.38 9.22 -16.23
N LYS A 141 -15.65 9.38 -15.87
CA LYS A 141 -16.76 8.87 -16.69
C LYS A 141 -16.77 9.53 -18.07
N ILE A 142 -16.54 10.84 -18.13
CA ILE A 142 -16.48 11.61 -19.38
C ILE A 142 -15.27 11.16 -20.21
N GLY A 143 -14.11 10.98 -19.59
CA GLY A 143 -12.91 10.49 -20.27
C GLY A 143 -13.12 9.09 -20.86
N LYS A 144 -13.76 8.18 -20.12
CA LYS A 144 -14.13 6.85 -20.62
C LYS A 144 -15.07 6.92 -21.82
N GLU A 145 -16.08 7.79 -21.76
CA GLU A 145 -17.03 7.98 -22.86
C GLU A 145 -16.38 8.56 -24.12
N LYS A 146 -15.46 9.53 -23.96
CA LYS A 146 -14.66 10.05 -25.07
C LYS A 146 -13.80 8.96 -25.70
N LEU A 147 -13.10 8.20 -24.87
CA LEU A 147 -12.24 7.10 -25.32
C LEU A 147 -13.04 6.05 -26.10
N SER A 148 -14.23 5.66 -25.62
CA SER A 148 -15.07 4.68 -26.32
C SER A 148 -15.63 5.18 -27.64
N LYS A 149 -15.71 6.51 -27.82
CA LYS A 149 -16.10 7.17 -29.09
C LYS A 149 -14.90 7.51 -29.99
N GLY A 150 -13.68 7.14 -29.61
CA GLY A 150 -12.46 7.51 -30.35
C GLY A 150 -12.16 9.02 -30.33
N LEU A 151 -12.74 9.77 -29.39
CA LEU A 151 -12.50 11.19 -29.24
C LEU A 151 -11.20 11.44 -28.45
N PRO A 152 -10.46 12.51 -28.78
CA PRO A 152 -9.24 12.86 -28.06
C PRO A 152 -9.54 13.24 -26.60
N LEU A 153 -8.66 12.81 -25.70
CA LEU A 153 -8.71 13.17 -24.28
C LEU A 153 -7.96 14.47 -24.02
N ASP A 154 -8.51 15.35 -23.18
CA ASP A 154 -7.81 16.50 -22.63
C ASP A 154 -6.84 16.02 -21.55
N THR A 155 -5.56 16.21 -21.82
CA THR A 155 -4.45 15.78 -20.96
C THR A 155 -3.73 16.95 -20.30
N LYS A 156 -4.28 18.17 -20.41
CA LYS A 156 -3.67 19.39 -19.83
C LYS A 156 -3.99 19.57 -18.36
N SER A 157 -5.10 18.99 -17.88
CA SER A 157 -5.52 19.08 -16.48
C SER A 157 -6.25 17.81 -16.04
N TYR A 158 -6.36 17.64 -14.73
CA TYR A 158 -7.14 16.58 -14.09
C TYR A 158 -8.09 17.19 -13.06
N GLY A 159 -9.16 16.48 -12.74
CA GLY A 159 -10.09 16.83 -11.67
C GLY A 159 -9.73 16.13 -10.36
N ARG A 160 -9.99 16.77 -9.22
CA ARG A 160 -9.93 16.06 -7.92
C ARG A 160 -11.21 15.27 -7.67
N LYS A 161 -12.30 15.66 -8.32
CA LYS A 161 -13.64 15.04 -8.21
C LYS A 161 -14.29 14.92 -9.58
N GLU A 162 -15.16 13.93 -9.73
CA GLU A 162 -15.93 13.71 -10.96
C GLU A 162 -16.76 14.94 -11.39
N SER A 163 -17.25 15.71 -10.42
CA SER A 163 -18.04 16.93 -10.65
C SER A 163 -17.28 18.05 -11.37
N GLU A 164 -15.95 17.97 -11.46
CA GLU A 164 -15.11 18.99 -12.13
C GLU A 164 -15.07 18.80 -13.66
N GLY A 165 -15.69 17.74 -14.19
CA GLY A 165 -15.94 17.57 -15.62
C GLY A 165 -14.68 17.34 -16.47
N LYS A 166 -13.59 16.89 -15.85
CA LYS A 166 -12.31 16.62 -16.53
C LYS A 166 -12.27 15.19 -17.07
N ASP A 167 -11.39 14.95 -18.05
CA ASP A 167 -11.24 13.62 -18.66
C ASP A 167 -10.49 12.63 -17.74
N PHE A 168 -9.72 13.17 -16.79
CA PHE A 168 -8.98 12.42 -15.77
C PHE A 168 -9.35 12.90 -14.38
N ASN A 169 -9.41 11.99 -13.41
CA ASN A 169 -9.53 12.29 -12.00
C ASN A 169 -8.39 11.68 -11.18
N GLU A 170 -8.03 12.31 -10.06
CA GLU A 170 -7.09 11.75 -9.10
C GLU A 170 -7.49 10.33 -8.65
N ASP A 171 -6.58 9.35 -8.77
CA ASP A 171 -6.84 7.97 -8.35
C ASP A 171 -6.66 7.85 -6.82
N THR A 172 -7.73 8.14 -6.08
CA THR A 172 -7.75 8.01 -4.61
C THR A 172 -7.51 6.58 -4.10
N ASN A 173 -7.53 5.61 -5.00
CA ASN A 173 -7.25 4.20 -4.74
C ASN A 173 -5.89 3.76 -5.30
N PHE A 174 -5.06 4.70 -5.77
CA PHE A 174 -3.71 4.44 -6.21
C PHE A 174 -2.87 3.87 -5.07
N GLY A 175 -2.00 2.92 -5.40
CA GLY A 175 -1.10 2.32 -4.42
C GLY A 175 -1.73 1.33 -3.44
N LYS A 176 -3.06 1.15 -3.40
CA LYS A 176 -3.68 0.07 -2.60
C LYS A 176 -3.03 -1.27 -2.96
N LEU A 177 -2.43 -1.95 -1.98
CA LEU A 177 -1.66 -3.17 -2.24
C LEU A 177 -2.48 -4.23 -2.99
N LYS A 178 -3.76 -4.37 -2.64
CA LYS A 178 -4.69 -5.29 -3.31
C LYS A 178 -4.92 -5.01 -4.81
N ARG A 179 -4.55 -3.83 -5.32
CA ARG A 179 -4.73 -3.42 -6.73
C ARG A 179 -3.41 -3.46 -7.52
N ILE A 180 -2.28 -3.74 -6.88
CA ILE A 180 -0.98 -3.86 -7.55
C ILE A 180 -0.87 -5.29 -8.11
N PRO A 181 -0.85 -5.49 -9.45
CA PRO A 181 -0.88 -6.82 -10.05
C PRO A 181 0.48 -7.53 -10.01
N HIS A 182 1.11 -7.56 -8.84
CA HIS A 182 2.36 -8.28 -8.60
C HIS A 182 2.04 -9.70 -8.10
N PRO A 183 2.39 -10.78 -8.82
CA PRO A 183 1.91 -12.13 -8.52
C PRO A 183 2.19 -12.58 -7.08
N LYS A 184 3.44 -12.43 -6.61
CA LYS A 184 3.85 -12.80 -5.25
C LYS A 184 3.07 -12.01 -4.19
N LEU A 185 2.80 -10.73 -4.44
CA LEU A 185 2.03 -9.88 -3.52
C LEU A 185 0.58 -10.35 -3.46
N GLN A 186 -0.03 -10.60 -4.61
CA GLN A 186 -1.42 -11.08 -4.67
C GLN A 186 -1.55 -12.45 -4.00
N SER A 187 -0.61 -13.37 -4.21
CA SER A 187 -0.58 -14.66 -3.52
C SER A 187 -0.47 -14.49 -2.00
N PHE A 188 0.43 -13.61 -1.52
CA PHE A 188 0.57 -13.33 -0.09
C PHE A 188 -0.73 -12.77 0.50
N LEU A 189 -1.31 -11.74 -0.14
CA LEU A 189 -2.55 -11.12 0.32
C LEU A 189 -3.72 -12.12 0.35
N SER A 190 -3.87 -12.95 -0.69
CA SER A 190 -4.95 -13.94 -0.79
C SER A 190 -4.86 -15.02 0.27
N LYS A 191 -3.64 -15.46 0.64
CA LYS A 191 -3.42 -16.46 1.72
C LYS A 191 -3.98 -16.00 3.07
N TYR A 192 -4.00 -14.69 3.31
CA TYR A 192 -4.40 -14.08 4.57
C TYR A 192 -5.70 -13.28 4.48
N ARG A 193 -6.40 -13.35 3.34
CA ARG A 193 -7.79 -12.89 3.26
C ARG A 193 -8.66 -13.85 4.05
N LEU A 194 -9.56 -13.29 4.84
CA LEU A 194 -10.68 -14.09 5.33
C LEU A 194 -11.52 -14.52 4.13
N PRO A 195 -12.09 -15.74 4.14
CA PRO A 195 -13.22 -16.04 3.27
C PRO A 195 -14.29 -14.98 3.52
N SER A 196 -14.83 -14.39 2.46
CA SER A 196 -16.10 -13.67 2.60
C SER A 196 -17.14 -14.67 3.11
N GLU A 197 -18.03 -14.27 4.02
CA GLU A 197 -19.15 -15.11 4.46
C GLU A 197 -20.11 -15.50 3.30
N ASP A 198 -19.83 -15.04 2.07
CA ASP A 198 -20.56 -15.29 0.82
C ASP A 198 -19.84 -16.26 -0.16
N GLU A 199 -18.82 -17.01 0.26
CA GLU A 199 -18.22 -18.14 -0.51
C GLU A 199 -18.53 -19.51 0.11
#